data_AF-A0A832NND5-F1
#
_entry.id   AF-A0A832NND5-F1
#
_cell.length_a   1.000
_cell.length_b   1.000
_cell.length_c   1.000
_cell.angle_alpha   90.00
_cell.angle_beta   90.00
_cell.angle_gamma   90.00
#
_symmetry.space_group_name_H-M   'P 1'
#
loop_
_entity.id
_entity.type
_entity.pdbx_description
1 polymer ?
#
loop_
_entity_poly.entity_id
_entity_poly.type
_entity_poly.pdbx_seq_one_letter_code
_entity_poly.pdbx_strand_id
1 'polypeptide(L)'
;MACLLGAALAALAGCGDSAQKQVLETDANGFQCEACKAKFYTDADTFANHCPQCKQPNVQQVVGFVCPADQHVTVAPRSRGSVRCEKCGKPVSGLCIPKAKDLQAWGATRKTAAEVGSP
;
A
#
# COMPACT_ATOMS: atom_id res chain seq x y z
N MET A 1 -60.66 -12.33 -25.65
CA MET A 1 -60.65 -11.30 -24.59
C MET A 1 -59.30 -11.37 -23.90
N ALA A 2 -58.32 -10.50 -24.23
CA ALA A 2 -58.06 -9.20 -23.56
C ALA A 2 -57.77 -9.40 -22.05
N CYS A 3 -56.62 -9.07 -21.45
CA CYS A 3 -55.74 -7.92 -21.63
C CYS A 3 -54.26 -8.22 -21.29
N LEU A 4 -53.38 -7.48 -21.95
CA LEU A 4 -51.96 -7.25 -21.65
C LEU A 4 -51.75 -6.67 -20.25
N LEU A 5 -50.62 -7.00 -19.61
CA LEU A 5 -49.80 -6.24 -18.63
C LEU A 5 -48.73 -7.24 -18.12
N GLY A 6 -47.46 -7.24 -18.54
CA GLY A 6 -46.56 -6.10 -18.66
C GLY A 6 -45.90 -5.79 -17.32
N ALA A 7 -45.07 -6.69 -16.78
CA ALA A 7 -44.23 -6.40 -15.62
C ALA A 7 -42.90 -7.18 -15.68
N ALA A 8 -41.94 -6.62 -16.41
CA ALA A 8 -40.53 -6.96 -16.28
C ALA A 8 -40.00 -6.33 -14.98
N LEU A 9 -39.91 -7.10 -13.88
CA LEU A 9 -39.12 -6.68 -12.74
C LEU A 9 -37.65 -6.98 -13.02
N ALA A 10 -36.95 -5.93 -13.43
CA ALA A 10 -35.50 -5.89 -13.57
C ALA A 10 -34.83 -6.26 -12.23
N ALA A 11 -33.83 -7.12 -12.34
CA ALA A 11 -32.89 -7.46 -11.30
C ALA A 11 -32.25 -6.20 -10.72
N LEU A 12 -32.53 -5.89 -9.47
CA LEU A 12 -31.66 -5.02 -8.68
C LEU A 12 -30.47 -5.86 -8.23
N ALA A 13 -29.47 -5.92 -9.12
CA ALA A 13 -28.11 -6.28 -8.76
C ALA A 13 -27.60 -5.26 -7.73
N GLY A 14 -27.72 -5.58 -6.45
CA GLY A 14 -26.95 -4.92 -5.39
C GLY A 14 -25.49 -5.40 -5.44
N CYS A 15 -24.78 -5.04 -6.52
CA CYS A 15 -23.34 -5.25 -6.63
C CYS A 15 -22.61 -3.99 -6.17
N GLY A 16 -21.94 -4.09 -5.02
CA GLY A 16 -20.61 -3.52 -4.80
C GLY A 16 -20.49 -2.01 -4.72
N ASP A 17 -20.72 -1.45 -3.52
CA ASP A 17 -20.20 -0.12 -3.16
C ASP A 17 -19.47 -0.09 -1.80
N SER A 18 -19.52 -1.18 -1.03
CA SER A 18 -18.85 -1.28 0.27
C SER A 18 -17.40 -1.78 0.20
N ALA A 19 -16.96 -2.30 -0.96
CA ALA A 19 -15.61 -2.83 -1.12
C ALA A 19 -14.59 -1.79 -1.62
N GLN A 20 -15.00 -0.76 -2.39
CA GLN A 20 -14.05 0.22 -2.93
C GLN A 20 -13.62 1.29 -1.91
N LYS A 21 -14.45 1.64 -0.93
CA LYS A 21 -14.16 2.75 -0.01
C LYS A 21 -13.03 2.43 1.00
N GLN A 22 -12.80 1.16 1.30
CA GLN A 22 -11.81 0.70 2.27
C GLN A 22 -10.38 0.61 1.68
N VAL A 23 -10.22 0.85 0.38
CA VAL A 23 -8.96 0.63 -0.37
C VAL A 23 -8.06 1.88 -0.39
N LEU A 24 -8.59 3.08 -0.09
CA LEU A 24 -7.84 4.33 -0.23
C LEU A 24 -7.19 4.84 1.06
N GLU A 25 -7.66 4.40 2.23
CA GLU A 25 -7.08 4.83 3.51
C GLU A 25 -5.93 3.91 3.88
N THR A 26 -4.76 4.46 4.22
CA THR A 26 -3.68 3.71 4.87
C THR A 26 -3.71 3.92 6.37
N ASP A 27 -3.27 2.92 7.14
CA ASP A 27 -3.04 3.05 8.57
C ASP A 27 -1.58 3.44 8.89
N ALA A 28 -0.69 3.39 7.90
CA ALA A 28 0.73 3.70 8.06
C ALA A 28 1.38 4.25 6.77
N ASN A 29 2.46 5.01 6.95
CA ASN A 29 3.36 5.41 5.86
C ASN A 29 4.68 4.64 5.99
N GLY A 30 5.08 3.92 4.94
CA GLY A 30 6.34 3.18 4.91
C GLY A 30 7.46 3.95 4.21
N PHE A 31 8.69 3.81 4.74
CA PHE A 31 9.88 4.48 4.22
C PHE A 31 11.10 3.56 4.17
N GLN A 32 11.99 3.83 3.20
CA GLN A 32 13.35 3.31 3.16
C GLN A 32 14.35 4.45 3.07
N CYS A 33 15.38 4.44 3.92
CA CYS A 33 16.49 5.36 3.79
C CYS A 33 17.40 4.95 2.63
N GLU A 34 17.72 5.88 1.72
CA GLU A 34 18.61 5.59 0.60
C GLU A 34 20.06 5.43 1.05
N ALA A 35 20.46 6.15 2.11
CA ALA A 35 21.83 6.16 2.63
C ALA A 35 22.17 4.89 3.42
N CYS A 36 21.37 4.54 4.44
CA CYS A 36 21.66 3.43 5.34
C CYS A 36 20.75 2.20 5.14
N LYS A 37 19.82 2.23 4.18
CA LYS A 37 18.86 1.16 3.86
C LYS A 37 17.89 0.79 4.99
N ALA A 38 17.89 1.53 6.09
CA ALA A 38 16.93 1.35 7.18
C ALA A 38 15.50 1.43 6.67
N LYS A 39 14.68 0.46 7.11
CA LYS A 39 13.26 0.35 6.81
C LYS A 39 12.49 0.77 8.05
N PHE A 40 11.53 1.67 7.89
CA PHE A 40 10.71 2.11 9.01
C PHE A 40 9.35 2.57 8.52
N TYR A 41 8.40 2.68 9.44
CA TYR A 41 7.08 3.20 9.14
C TYR A 41 6.58 4.10 10.25
N THR A 42 5.62 4.95 9.92
CA THR A 42 4.96 5.89 10.83
C THR A 42 3.45 5.73 10.72
N ASP A 43 2.70 6.42 11.58
CA ASP A 43 1.25 6.51 11.42
C ASP A 43 0.89 7.25 10.12
N ALA A 44 -0.35 7.07 9.64
CA ALA A 44 -0.81 7.59 8.36
C ALA A 44 -0.74 9.13 8.22
N ASP A 45 -0.81 9.86 9.32
CA ASP A 45 -0.74 11.33 9.38
C ASP A 45 0.69 11.87 9.52
N THR A 46 1.67 10.98 9.72
CA THR A 46 3.06 11.35 9.99
C THR A 46 3.91 11.05 8.77
N PHE A 47 4.54 12.09 8.20
CA PHE A 47 5.51 11.97 7.12
C PHE A 47 6.93 12.15 7.65
N ALA A 48 7.86 11.30 7.20
CA ALA A 48 9.24 11.36 7.61
C ALA A 48 10.04 12.38 6.78
N ASN A 49 10.69 13.32 7.46
CA ASN A 49 11.60 14.29 6.84
C ASN A 49 13.05 13.80 6.83
N HIS A 50 13.40 12.89 7.73
CA HIS A 50 14.74 12.33 7.84
C HIS A 50 14.73 10.88 8.30
N CYS A 51 15.84 10.18 8.05
CA CYS A 51 16.02 8.81 8.53
C CYS A 51 16.30 8.80 10.04
N PRO A 52 15.50 8.09 10.86
CA PRO A 52 15.68 8.09 12.31
C PRO A 52 17.04 7.50 12.75
N GLN A 53 17.64 6.63 11.93
CA GLN A 53 18.90 5.94 12.22
C GLN A 53 20.15 6.75 11.84
N CYS A 54 20.17 7.42 10.68
CA CYS A 54 21.37 8.12 10.18
C CYS A 54 21.20 9.62 9.96
N LYS A 55 20.00 10.16 10.26
CA LYS A 55 19.64 11.59 10.17
C LYS A 55 19.73 12.23 8.78
N GLN A 56 20.02 11.44 7.74
CA GLN A 56 19.98 11.89 6.35
C GLN A 56 18.54 12.17 5.90
N PRO A 57 18.29 13.22 5.10
CA PRO A 57 16.95 13.58 4.62
C PRO A 57 16.44 12.66 3.51
N ASN A 58 17.31 11.85 2.91
CA ASN A 58 16.98 11.03 1.74
C ASN A 58 16.23 9.75 2.14
N VAL A 59 14.95 9.89 2.46
CA VAL A 59 14.01 8.80 2.73
C VAL A 59 13.00 8.69 1.59
N GLN A 60 12.83 7.48 1.07
CA GLN A 60 11.92 7.18 -0.03
C GLN A 60 10.66 6.50 0.52
N GLN A 61 9.49 6.94 0.11
CA GLN A 61 8.25 6.24 0.43
C GLN A 61 8.21 4.90 -0.31
N VAL A 62 7.76 3.86 0.38
CA VAL A 62 7.59 2.53 -0.21
C VAL A 62 6.12 2.26 -0.51
N VAL A 63 5.90 1.41 -1.50
CA VAL A 63 4.57 0.96 -1.92
C VAL A 63 4.57 -0.57 -2.01
N GLY A 64 3.38 -1.16 -2.02
CA GLY A 64 3.20 -2.58 -2.26
C GLY A 64 3.01 -2.87 -3.75
N PHE A 65 3.52 -4.02 -4.18
CA PHE A 65 3.36 -4.58 -5.51
C PHE A 65 2.73 -5.96 -5.40
N VAL A 66 1.47 -6.09 -5.81
CA VAL A 66 0.72 -7.35 -5.80
C VAL A 66 1.15 -8.19 -7.00
N CYS A 67 1.61 -9.41 -6.74
CA CYS A 67 1.95 -10.35 -7.79
C CYS A 67 0.68 -11.01 -8.36
N PRO A 68 0.44 -10.95 -9.68
CA PRO A 68 -0.73 -11.58 -10.28
C PRO A 68 -0.66 -13.12 -10.23
N ALA A 69 0.53 -13.71 -10.05
CA ALA A 69 0.71 -15.15 -10.08
C ALA A 69 0.43 -15.84 -8.74
N ASP A 70 0.78 -15.21 -7.62
CA ASP A 70 0.71 -15.82 -6.28
C ASP A 70 0.07 -14.92 -5.21
N GLN A 71 -0.41 -13.72 -5.60
CA GLN A 71 -1.01 -12.71 -4.73
C GLN A 71 -0.08 -12.21 -3.60
N HIS A 72 1.22 -12.52 -3.64
CA HIS A 72 2.19 -11.98 -2.70
C HIS A 72 2.34 -10.47 -2.90
N VAL A 73 2.45 -9.73 -1.79
CA VAL A 73 2.73 -8.30 -1.80
C VAL A 73 4.22 -8.10 -1.56
N THR A 74 4.92 -7.61 -2.57
CA THR A 74 6.32 -7.16 -2.43
C THR A 74 6.33 -5.69 -2.10
N VAL A 75 6.99 -5.30 -1.01
CA VAL A 75 7.13 -3.89 -0.62
C VAL A 75 8.49 -3.37 -1.10
N ALA A 76 8.49 -2.26 -1.83
CA ALA A 76 9.70 -1.64 -2.34
C ALA A 76 9.54 -0.12 -2.52
N PRO A 77 10.64 0.65 -2.57
CA PRO A 77 10.59 2.05 -2.98
C PRO A 77 9.90 2.19 -4.33
N ARG A 78 9.14 3.28 -4.49
CA ARG A 78 8.52 3.61 -5.78
C ARG A 78 9.60 4.09 -6.76
N SER A 79 10.30 3.14 -7.38
CA SER A 79 11.33 3.41 -8.40
C SER A 79 10.79 3.21 -9.82
N ARG A 80 11.50 3.73 -10.83
CA ARG A 80 11.17 3.51 -12.25
C ARG A 80 11.58 2.11 -12.77
N GLY A 81 12.17 1.26 -11.92
CA GLY A 81 12.67 -0.06 -12.30
C GLY A 81 11.62 -1.16 -12.22
N SER A 82 11.89 -2.31 -12.84
CA SER A 82 11.04 -3.50 -12.71
C SER A 82 11.17 -4.11 -11.31
N VAL A 83 10.11 -4.07 -10.53
CA VAL A 83 10.03 -4.83 -9.27
C VAL A 83 9.70 -6.28 -9.59
N ARG A 84 10.32 -7.22 -8.87
CA ARG A 84 10.04 -8.66 -8.98
C ARG A 84 9.39 -9.15 -7.70
N CYS A 85 8.45 -10.07 -7.82
CA CYS A 85 7.85 -10.74 -6.68
C CYS A 85 8.95 -11.46 -5.88
N GLU A 86 9.01 -11.21 -4.58
CA GLU A 86 9.97 -11.83 -3.66
C GLU A 86 9.77 -13.36 -3.55
N LYS A 87 8.56 -13.85 -3.85
CA LYS A 87 8.19 -15.27 -3.76
C LYS A 87 8.46 -16.04 -5.05
N CYS A 88 7.98 -15.57 -6.20
CA CYS A 88 8.08 -16.29 -7.47
C CYS A 88 9.04 -15.67 -8.51
N GLY A 89 9.64 -14.51 -8.22
CA GLY A 89 10.62 -13.85 -9.09
C GLY A 89 10.07 -13.21 -10.37
N LYS A 90 8.77 -13.35 -10.65
CA LYS A 90 8.11 -12.73 -11.82
C LYS A 90 8.02 -11.21 -11.65
N PRO A 91 8.06 -10.43 -12.76
CA PRO A 91 7.82 -8.99 -12.70
C PRO A 91 6.44 -8.67 -12.10
N VAL A 92 6.36 -7.60 -11.31
CA VAL A 92 5.12 -7.12 -10.68
C VAL A 92 4.93 -5.64 -10.97
N SER A 93 3.67 -5.24 -11.21
CA SER A 93 3.29 -3.86 -11.49
C SER A 93 2.00 -3.40 -10.80
N GLY A 94 1.23 -4.33 -10.20
CA GLY A 94 -0.02 -4.01 -9.52
C GLY A 94 0.27 -3.24 -8.22
N LEU A 95 -0.05 -1.96 -8.18
CA LEU A 95 0.22 -1.12 -7.01
C LEU A 95 -0.85 -1.31 -5.93
N CYS A 96 -0.41 -1.38 -4.67
CA CYS A 96 -1.27 -1.24 -3.51
C CYS A 96 -0.60 -0.35 -2.45
N ILE A 97 -1.41 0.20 -1.56
CA ILE A 97 -0.92 0.94 -0.40
C ILE A 97 -0.69 -0.09 0.72
N PRO A 98 0.56 -0.32 1.15
CA PRO A 98 0.86 -1.32 2.18
C PRO A 98 0.35 -0.84 3.53
N LYS A 99 -0.24 -1.76 4.31
CA LYS A 99 -0.67 -1.49 5.68
C LYS A 99 0.48 -1.68 6.66
N ALA A 100 0.30 -1.25 7.92
CA ALA A 100 1.28 -1.42 8.98
C ALA A 100 1.78 -2.87 9.10
N LYS A 101 0.88 -3.86 9.00
CA LYS A 101 1.23 -5.29 9.04
C LYS A 101 2.13 -5.72 7.89
N ASP A 102 1.93 -5.16 6.69
CA ASP A 102 2.70 -5.51 5.49
C ASP A 102 4.11 -4.90 5.61
N LEU A 103 4.19 -3.68 6.12
CA LEU A 103 5.45 -2.99 6.41
C LEU A 103 6.25 -3.72 7.50
N GLN A 104 5.60 -4.21 8.55
CA GLN A 104 6.22 -5.04 9.58
C GLN A 104 6.75 -6.35 9.02
N ALA A 105 5.97 -7.06 8.20
CA ALA A 105 6.40 -8.30 7.55
C ALA A 105 7.60 -8.07 6.62
N TRP A 106 7.68 -6.89 5.99
CA TRP A 106 8.82 -6.47 5.18
C TRP A 106 10.09 -6.09 6.01
N GLY A 107 9.97 -6.05 7.34
CA GLY A 107 11.06 -5.76 8.27
C GLY A 107 11.18 -4.28 8.66
N ALA A 108 10.13 -3.46 8.44
CA ALA A 108 10.11 -2.09 8.92
C ALA A 108 9.72 -2.03 10.41
N THR A 109 10.35 -1.13 11.16
CA THR A 109 10.00 -0.83 12.56
C THR A 109 9.20 0.46 12.66
N ARG A 110 8.23 0.53 13.58
CA ARG A 110 7.44 1.75 13.82
C ARG A 110 8.32 2.87 14.36
N LYS A 111 8.03 4.10 13.94
CA LYS A 111 8.67 5.34 14.38
C LYS A 111 7.64 6.42 14.64
N THR A 112 7.91 7.22 15.65
CA THR A 112 7.09 8.36 16.07
C THR A 112 7.43 9.61 15.27
N ALA A 113 6.53 10.59 15.24
CA ALA A 113 6.78 11.90 14.63
C ALA A 113 8.06 12.57 15.16
N ALA A 114 8.35 12.44 16.46
CA ALA A 114 9.57 12.99 17.07
C ALA A 114 10.86 12.35 16.54
N GLU A 115 10.82 11.06 16.15
CA GLU A 115 12.00 10.36 15.63
C GLU A 115 12.33 10.69 14.17
N VAL A 116 11.36 11.21 13.41
CA VAL A 116 11.43 11.34 11.93
C VAL A 116 11.11 12.73 11.41
N GLY A 117 10.49 13.59 12.24
CA GLY A 117 10.16 14.97 11.92
C GLY A 117 11.36 15.89 12.10
N SER A 118 11.27 17.11 11.56
CA SER A 118 12.24 18.14 11.93
C SER A 118 12.01 18.53 13.40
N PRO A 119 13.06 18.73 14.21
CA PRO A 119 12.91 19.27 15.56
C PRO A 119 12.29 20.67 15.54
#